data_AF-A0A950PDP8-F1
#
_entry.id   AF-A0A950PDP8-F1
#
_cell.length_a   1.000
_cell.length_b   1.000
_cell.length_c   1.000
_cell.angle_alpha   90.00
_cell.angle_beta   90.00
_cell.angle_gamma   90.00
#
_symmetry.space_group_name_H-M   'P 1'
#
loop_
_entity.id
_entity.type
_entity.pdbx_description
1 polymer ?
#
loop_
_entity_poly.entity_id
_entity_poly.type
_entity_poly.pdbx_seq_one_letter_code
_entity_poly.pdbx_strand_id
1 'polypeptide(L)'
;MPKRHNLRHARVRRRLAVRSGAHWLGLAGAGLLLAGGSANANPLGGQVTAGSATIGNSSPAQLDIQQSTDRAVIDWQSFNIAVGERTQFHQPAASSWTLNRVNSPNPSTIAGYLGANGSLVLVNPSGVVFSKGSQVNVNSLIATPSGISNANFMAGKMRFDQPGNPNARVENAGTITVAQKGLAALVAPSVANSGLIQAKLGKVVLAGAATYTLDFYGDGLINFDVGPKVATVPVGPDGKPVKSLVSNTGTIDAAGGTVILTADAVSGILENVIDSPGTISARTTTTPAGSVSFGDIKIDAGEGNQARLGGTLDVSARAPGQRGGTAVVTGGSVRLTETARVYAQGPAGGGKVRIGGGPHGTDTSVRNAQTTVIDAGAVIDASATGNGNGGNIAVWSDGSTTFNGAIYAKGGPNGGNGGWV
;
A
#
# COMPACT_ATOMS: atom_id res chain seq x y z
N MET A 1 -1.16 -73.64 -48.88
CA MET A 1 0.28 -73.97 -48.73
C MET A 1 0.88 -73.07 -47.65
N PRO A 2 1.89 -73.52 -46.90
CA PRO A 2 1.96 -74.47 -45.78
C PRO A 2 2.06 -73.70 -44.43
N LYS A 3 2.22 -74.21 -43.21
CA LYS A 3 2.36 -75.53 -42.58
C LYS A 3 1.99 -75.33 -41.10
N ARG A 4 1.37 -76.35 -40.51
CA ARG A 4 0.97 -76.45 -39.10
C ARG A 4 2.19 -76.62 -38.17
N HIS A 5 2.06 -76.13 -36.93
CA HIS A 5 2.72 -76.72 -35.76
C HIS A 5 1.69 -77.10 -34.67
N ASN A 6 1.53 -78.41 -34.58
CA ASN A 6 1.15 -79.31 -33.48
C ASN A 6 1.84 -78.91 -32.12
N LEU A 7 1.38 -79.13 -30.88
CA LEU A 7 0.62 -80.18 -30.16
C LEU A 7 0.11 -79.55 -28.81
N ARG A 8 -1.15 -79.74 -28.37
CA ARG A 8 -1.76 -80.79 -27.50
C ARG A 8 -1.78 -80.52 -25.98
N HIS A 9 -2.89 -81.00 -25.40
CA HIS A 9 -3.16 -81.41 -24.00
C HIS A 9 -3.56 -80.29 -23.01
N ALA A 10 -4.57 -80.42 -22.14
CA ALA A 10 -5.61 -81.42 -21.89
C ALA A 10 -6.61 -80.86 -20.83
N ARG A 11 -7.91 -81.20 -20.96
CA ARG A 11 -8.88 -81.65 -19.92
C ARG A 11 -8.97 -80.86 -18.57
N VAL A 12 -10.12 -80.52 -17.96
CA VAL A 12 -11.38 -81.27 -17.80
C VAL A 12 -12.43 -80.46 -16.97
N ARG A 13 -13.68 -80.50 -17.43
CA ARG A 13 -15.01 -80.60 -16.74
C ARG A 13 -15.62 -79.50 -15.83
N ARG A 14 -16.84 -79.14 -16.29
CA ARG A 14 -18.17 -79.10 -15.61
C ARG A 14 -18.35 -78.05 -14.50
N ARG A 15 -19.43 -77.26 -14.48
CA ARG A 15 -20.85 -77.68 -14.54
C ARG A 15 -21.76 -76.62 -15.15
N LEU A 16 -22.79 -77.13 -15.86
CA LEU A 16 -24.04 -76.44 -16.16
C LEU A 16 -24.78 -76.05 -14.87
N ALA A 17 -25.43 -74.87 -14.88
CA ALA A 17 -26.82 -74.72 -14.43
C ALA A 17 -27.46 -73.48 -15.08
N VAL A 18 -28.38 -73.77 -15.99
CA VAL A 18 -29.51 -72.99 -16.52
C VAL A 18 -30.38 -72.57 -15.31
N ARG A 19 -30.99 -71.37 -15.17
CA ARG A 19 -32.09 -70.82 -15.99
C ARG A 19 -32.56 -69.47 -15.42
N SER A 20 -33.01 -68.60 -16.33
CA SER A 20 -34.16 -67.66 -16.25
C SER A 20 -34.20 -66.54 -15.20
N GLY A 21 -34.43 -65.31 -15.68
CA GLY A 21 -35.16 -64.31 -14.90
C GLY A 21 -35.01 -62.86 -15.37
N ALA A 22 -36.01 -62.38 -16.10
CA ALA A 22 -36.51 -61.00 -16.13
C ALA A 22 -35.64 -59.89 -16.76
N HIS A 23 -36.05 -59.46 -17.95
CA HIS A 23 -35.79 -58.12 -18.47
C HIS A 23 -36.63 -57.10 -17.69
N TRP A 24 -35.96 -56.18 -16.98
CA TRP A 24 -36.54 -54.93 -16.50
C TRP A 24 -35.69 -53.75 -17.00
N LEU A 25 -36.39 -52.74 -17.51
CA LEU A 25 -35.87 -51.51 -18.09
C LEU A 25 -34.84 -50.82 -17.18
N GLY A 26 -33.66 -50.54 -17.73
CA GLY A 26 -32.68 -49.64 -17.12
C GLY A 26 -33.11 -48.18 -17.30
N LEU A 27 -33.72 -47.59 -16.28
CA LEU A 27 -33.76 -46.14 -16.09
C LEU A 27 -32.46 -45.73 -15.38
N ALA A 28 -31.45 -45.36 -16.17
CA ALA A 28 -30.25 -44.71 -15.66
C ALA A 28 -30.60 -43.25 -15.31
N GLY A 29 -31.00 -43.03 -14.05
CA GLY A 29 -31.13 -41.69 -13.48
C GLY A 29 -29.75 -41.04 -13.39
N ALA A 30 -29.49 -40.07 -14.26
CA ALA A 30 -28.34 -39.18 -14.13
C ALA A 30 -28.59 -38.26 -12.93
N GLY A 31 -28.08 -38.66 -11.77
CA GLY A 31 -27.99 -37.79 -10.60
C GLY A 31 -26.98 -36.69 -10.87
N LEU A 32 -27.46 -35.51 -11.27
CA LEU A 32 -26.67 -34.30 -11.30
C LEU A 32 -26.36 -33.90 -9.85
N LEU A 33 -25.21 -34.35 -9.33
CA LEU A 33 -24.64 -33.81 -8.09
C LEU A 33 -24.22 -32.36 -8.37
N LEU A 34 -25.15 -31.44 -8.19
CA LEU A 34 -24.82 -30.04 -7.94
C LEU A 34 -24.11 -30.00 -6.58
N ALA A 35 -22.80 -30.17 -6.59
CA ALA A 35 -21.95 -29.76 -5.48
C ALA A 35 -22.08 -28.24 -5.36
N GLY A 36 -23.08 -27.78 -4.60
CA GLY A 36 -23.16 -26.41 -4.13
C GLY A 36 -21.96 -26.17 -3.24
N GLY A 37 -20.86 -25.70 -3.82
CA GLY A 37 -19.75 -25.17 -3.06
C GLY A 37 -20.29 -24.02 -2.23
N SER A 38 -20.25 -24.14 -0.90
CA SER A 38 -20.50 -23.03 -0.01
C SER A 38 -19.52 -21.93 -0.37
N ALA A 39 -19.98 -20.89 -1.07
CA ALA A 39 -19.22 -19.67 -1.28
C ALA A 39 -19.13 -18.96 0.09
N ASN A 40 -18.18 -19.39 0.90
CA ASN A 40 -17.82 -18.75 2.16
C ASN A 40 -16.46 -18.09 1.94
N ALA A 41 -16.41 -16.89 1.37
CA ALA A 41 -15.15 -16.16 1.31
C ALA A 41 -15.23 -14.67 1.70
N ASN A 42 -16.38 -14.19 2.18
CA ASN A 42 -16.45 -12.95 2.97
C ASN A 42 -15.86 -13.17 4.39
N PRO A 43 -15.56 -12.10 5.16
CA PRO A 43 -15.03 -12.21 6.52
C PRO A 43 -15.89 -13.12 7.42
N LEU A 44 -15.24 -13.94 8.25
CA LEU A 44 -15.89 -14.99 9.04
C LEU A 44 -15.67 -14.81 10.53
N GLY A 45 -16.68 -15.21 11.31
CA GLY A 45 -16.62 -15.27 12.77
C GLY A 45 -16.52 -13.91 13.44
N GLY A 46 -17.09 -12.87 12.84
CA GLY A 46 -17.09 -11.51 13.39
C GLY A 46 -17.84 -11.43 14.72
N GLN A 47 -17.22 -10.80 15.71
CA GLN A 47 -17.77 -10.53 17.04
C GLN A 47 -17.53 -9.06 17.39
N VAL A 48 -18.58 -8.33 17.72
CA VAL A 48 -18.46 -6.92 18.13
C VAL A 48 -18.02 -6.88 19.59
N THR A 49 -16.83 -6.34 19.85
CA THR A 49 -16.22 -6.32 21.20
C THR A 49 -16.11 -4.92 21.81
N ALA A 50 -16.46 -3.87 21.06
CA ALA A 50 -16.71 -2.52 21.58
C ALA A 50 -17.56 -1.70 20.59
N GLY A 51 -18.29 -0.71 21.10
CA GLY A 51 -19.27 0.04 20.29
C GLY A 51 -20.47 -0.82 19.92
N SER A 52 -21.17 -0.47 18.84
CA SER A 52 -22.29 -1.25 18.32
C SER A 52 -22.27 -1.32 16.81
N ALA A 53 -22.37 -2.55 16.30
CA ALA A 53 -22.55 -2.86 14.91
C ALA A 53 -23.36 -4.16 14.77
N THR A 54 -24.07 -4.33 13.67
CA THR A 54 -24.65 -5.61 13.27
C THR A 54 -23.94 -6.11 12.02
N ILE A 55 -23.74 -7.42 11.96
CA ILE A 55 -23.06 -8.10 10.86
C ILE A 55 -24.09 -9.00 10.20
N GLY A 56 -24.38 -8.78 8.92
CA GLY A 56 -25.39 -9.53 8.21
C GLY A 56 -25.08 -9.68 6.74
N ASN A 57 -25.51 -10.79 6.14
CA ASN A 57 -25.31 -11.04 4.73
C ASN A 57 -26.56 -10.55 3.98
N SER A 58 -26.42 -9.54 3.12
CA SER A 58 -27.53 -9.14 2.22
C SER A 58 -27.65 -10.04 1.00
N SER A 59 -26.61 -10.82 0.67
CA SER A 59 -26.65 -11.90 -0.32
C SER A 59 -25.53 -12.91 -0.05
N PRO A 60 -25.48 -14.08 -0.73
CA PRO A 60 -24.38 -15.04 -0.56
C PRO A 60 -22.98 -14.45 -0.80
N ALA A 61 -22.85 -13.45 -1.69
CA ALA A 61 -21.58 -12.82 -2.02
C ALA A 61 -21.37 -11.45 -1.33
N GLN A 62 -22.32 -10.99 -0.50
CA GLN A 62 -22.25 -9.67 0.13
C GLN A 62 -22.44 -9.72 1.64
N LEU A 63 -21.44 -9.21 2.36
CA LEU A 63 -21.47 -8.97 3.80
C LEU A 63 -21.65 -7.47 4.06
N ASP A 64 -22.67 -7.11 4.83
CA ASP A 64 -22.95 -5.75 5.27
C ASP A 64 -22.74 -5.62 6.78
N ILE A 65 -21.99 -4.59 7.18
CA ILE A 65 -21.73 -4.23 8.56
C ILE A 65 -22.41 -2.89 8.83
N GLN A 66 -23.50 -2.92 9.59
CA GLN A 66 -24.22 -1.72 9.98
C GLN A 66 -23.74 -1.26 11.35
N GLN A 67 -22.83 -0.27 11.38
CA GLN A 67 -22.34 0.34 12.60
C GLN A 67 -23.28 1.47 13.05
N SER A 68 -23.58 1.53 14.34
CA SER A 68 -24.50 2.54 14.94
C SER A 68 -23.79 3.52 15.88
N THR A 69 -22.56 3.24 16.31
CA THR A 69 -21.73 4.14 17.11
C THR A 69 -20.63 4.79 16.27
N ASP A 70 -20.07 5.92 16.70
CA ASP A 70 -18.97 6.58 15.97
C ASP A 70 -17.71 5.70 15.84
N ARG A 71 -17.50 4.83 16.83
CA ARG A 71 -16.42 3.84 16.85
C ARG A 71 -16.97 2.46 17.19
N ALA A 72 -16.51 1.44 16.49
CA ALA A 72 -16.76 0.05 16.84
C ALA A 72 -15.52 -0.81 16.64
N VAL A 73 -15.41 -1.88 17.43
CA VAL A 73 -14.36 -2.90 17.31
C VAL A 73 -15.03 -4.22 16.99
N ILE A 74 -14.53 -4.89 15.94
CA ILE A 74 -14.99 -6.20 15.51
C ILE A 74 -13.76 -7.12 15.45
N ASP A 75 -13.80 -8.17 16.27
CA ASP A 75 -12.81 -9.25 16.23
C ASP A 75 -13.29 -10.33 15.25
N TRP A 76 -12.41 -10.78 14.36
CA TRP A 76 -12.71 -11.72 13.28
C TRP A 76 -11.84 -12.97 13.40
N GLN A 77 -12.40 -14.13 13.09
CA GLN A 77 -11.62 -15.37 12.92
C GLN A 77 -10.82 -15.32 11.62
N SER A 78 -11.40 -14.75 10.55
CA SER A 78 -10.69 -14.42 9.32
C SER A 78 -11.33 -13.22 8.65
N PHE A 79 -10.53 -12.42 7.98
CA PHE A 79 -11.00 -11.30 7.17
C PHE A 79 -10.40 -11.43 5.78
N ASN A 80 -11.11 -12.15 4.91
CA ASN A 80 -10.80 -12.32 3.50
C ASN A 80 -12.02 -11.85 2.69
N ILE A 81 -11.79 -11.45 1.44
CA ILE A 81 -12.86 -11.11 0.50
C ILE A 81 -12.42 -11.67 -0.85
N ALA A 82 -13.04 -12.74 -1.35
CA ALA A 82 -12.65 -13.33 -2.63
C ALA A 82 -13.12 -12.48 -3.83
N VAL A 83 -12.61 -12.84 -5.02
CA VAL A 83 -13.05 -12.24 -6.29
C VAL A 83 -14.56 -12.44 -6.45
N GLY A 84 -15.27 -11.35 -6.75
CA GLY A 84 -16.73 -11.34 -6.90
C GLY A 84 -17.50 -11.13 -5.60
N GLU A 85 -16.83 -11.15 -4.45
CA GLU A 85 -17.45 -10.86 -3.15
C GLU A 85 -17.28 -9.39 -2.74
N ARG A 86 -18.17 -8.96 -1.85
CA ARG A 86 -18.28 -7.60 -1.36
C ARG A 86 -18.44 -7.58 0.15
N THR A 87 -17.60 -6.82 0.82
CA THR A 87 -17.84 -6.39 2.21
C THR A 87 -18.08 -4.88 2.24
N GLN A 88 -19.18 -4.46 2.83
CA GLN A 88 -19.60 -3.06 2.90
C GLN A 88 -19.89 -2.64 4.34
N PHE A 89 -19.24 -1.58 4.79
CA PHE A 89 -19.50 -0.93 6.07
C PHE A 89 -20.43 0.27 5.85
N HIS A 90 -21.45 0.36 6.67
CA HIS A 90 -22.39 1.46 6.77
C HIS A 90 -22.25 2.07 8.17
N GLN A 91 -21.52 3.17 8.26
CA GLN A 91 -21.18 3.86 9.51
C GLN A 91 -22.01 5.15 9.67
N PRO A 92 -22.17 5.69 10.88
CA PRO A 92 -23.00 6.88 11.12
C PRO A 92 -22.56 8.13 10.33
N ALA A 93 -21.25 8.32 10.16
CA ALA A 93 -20.68 9.46 9.43
C ALA A 93 -19.34 9.11 8.76
N ALA A 94 -18.87 9.99 7.88
CA ALA A 94 -17.55 9.85 7.25
C ALA A 94 -16.39 9.89 8.27
N SER A 95 -16.59 10.58 9.40
CA SER A 95 -15.66 10.65 10.52
C SER A 95 -15.66 9.41 11.43
N SER A 96 -16.63 8.51 11.27
CA SER A 96 -16.72 7.28 12.07
C SER A 96 -15.60 6.30 11.71
N TRP A 97 -15.19 5.46 12.67
CA TRP A 97 -14.13 4.48 12.51
C TRP A 97 -14.59 3.08 12.91
N THR A 98 -14.17 2.06 12.16
CA THR A 98 -14.31 0.65 12.55
C THR A 98 -12.94 0.00 12.65
N LEU A 99 -12.64 -0.63 13.78
CA LEU A 99 -11.46 -1.47 13.95
C LEU A 99 -11.85 -2.93 13.67
N ASN A 100 -11.26 -3.52 12.64
CA ASN A 100 -11.35 -4.92 12.32
C ASN A 100 -10.06 -5.61 12.75
N ARG A 101 -10.12 -6.48 13.76
CA ARG A 101 -8.95 -7.20 14.27
C ARG A 101 -9.08 -8.69 13.96
N VAL A 102 -8.09 -9.23 13.26
CA VAL A 102 -8.09 -10.62 12.83
C VAL A 102 -7.24 -11.45 13.78
N ASN A 103 -7.80 -12.55 14.28
CA ASN A 103 -7.09 -13.56 15.05
C ASN A 103 -6.88 -14.82 14.19
N SER A 104 -5.94 -14.73 13.26
CA SER A 104 -5.61 -15.81 12.32
C SER A 104 -4.09 -15.93 12.14
N PRO A 105 -3.55 -17.16 12.02
CA PRO A 105 -2.16 -17.36 11.63
C PRO A 105 -1.89 -17.01 10.16
N ASN A 106 -2.94 -16.72 9.38
CA ASN A 106 -2.85 -16.41 7.96
C ASN A 106 -3.09 -14.91 7.69
N PRO A 107 -2.39 -14.33 6.69
CA PRO A 107 -2.67 -12.96 6.24
C PRO A 107 -4.10 -12.80 5.76
N SER A 108 -4.62 -11.57 5.85
CA SER A 108 -5.88 -11.18 5.24
C SER A 108 -5.70 -11.01 3.74
N THR A 109 -6.51 -11.69 2.93
CA THR A 109 -6.51 -11.57 1.47
C THR A 109 -7.76 -10.86 0.98
N ILE A 110 -7.58 -9.65 0.47
CA ILE A 110 -8.65 -8.83 -0.11
C ILE A 110 -8.50 -8.91 -1.64
N ALA A 111 -9.29 -9.75 -2.27
CA ALA A 111 -9.32 -9.94 -3.73
C ALA A 111 -10.59 -9.39 -4.40
N GLY A 112 -11.67 -9.21 -3.63
CA GLY A 112 -12.92 -8.59 -4.07
C GLY A 112 -13.03 -7.11 -3.74
N TYR A 113 -14.20 -6.70 -3.28
CA TYR A 113 -14.51 -5.31 -2.95
C TYR A 113 -14.63 -5.10 -1.44
N LEU A 114 -13.95 -4.06 -0.92
CA LEU A 114 -14.12 -3.55 0.44
C LEU A 114 -14.58 -2.08 0.39
N GLY A 115 -15.74 -1.78 0.97
CA GLY A 115 -16.27 -0.41 0.99
C GLY A 115 -16.65 0.09 2.36
N ALA A 116 -16.52 1.40 2.59
CA ALA A 116 -17.03 2.08 3.76
C ALA A 116 -17.36 3.54 3.42
N ASN A 117 -18.45 4.07 3.97
CA ASN A 117 -18.70 5.51 3.93
C ASN A 117 -17.85 6.28 4.96
N GLY A 118 -17.39 5.61 6.02
CA GLY A 118 -16.42 6.11 6.98
C GLY A 118 -15.07 5.43 6.85
N SER A 119 -14.34 5.34 7.97
CA SER A 119 -12.94 4.94 8.01
C SER A 119 -12.75 3.55 8.61
N LEU A 120 -11.77 2.80 8.11
CA LEU A 120 -11.46 1.44 8.55
C LEU A 120 -10.01 1.31 9.05
N VAL A 121 -9.86 0.54 10.11
CA VAL A 121 -8.58 -0.06 10.51
C VAL A 121 -8.69 -1.57 10.31
N LEU A 122 -7.73 -2.17 9.60
CA LEU A 122 -7.59 -3.62 9.45
C LEU A 122 -6.28 -4.06 10.12
N VAL A 123 -6.41 -4.71 11.28
CA VAL A 123 -5.31 -5.31 12.03
C VAL A 123 -5.29 -6.80 11.74
N ASN A 124 -4.20 -7.31 11.16
CA ASN A 124 -3.95 -8.75 11.09
C ASN A 124 -2.46 -9.02 11.39
N PRO A 125 -2.12 -9.62 12.54
CA PRO A 125 -0.72 -9.89 12.92
C PRO A 125 0.10 -10.65 11.89
N SER A 126 -0.55 -11.39 10.99
CA SER A 126 0.11 -12.16 9.92
C SER A 126 0.31 -11.36 8.62
N GLY A 127 -0.32 -10.19 8.49
CA GLY A 127 -0.23 -9.30 7.33
C GLY A 127 -1.54 -9.14 6.55
N VAL A 128 -1.49 -8.28 5.53
CA VAL A 128 -2.64 -7.94 4.68
C VAL A 128 -2.19 -7.89 3.21
N VAL A 129 -2.95 -8.50 2.31
CA VAL A 129 -2.70 -8.51 0.87
C VAL A 129 -3.95 -8.02 0.14
N PHE A 130 -3.83 -6.91 -0.57
CA PHE A 130 -4.83 -6.44 -1.53
C PHE A 130 -4.43 -6.96 -2.92
N SER A 131 -5.14 -7.97 -3.40
CA SER A 131 -4.78 -8.70 -4.61
C SER A 131 -5.06 -7.89 -5.89
N LYS A 132 -4.40 -8.26 -6.98
CA LYS A 132 -4.66 -7.64 -8.28
C LYS A 132 -6.15 -7.74 -8.65
N GLY A 133 -6.75 -6.59 -8.97
CA GLY A 133 -8.18 -6.48 -9.28
C GLY A 133 -9.08 -6.16 -8.09
N SER A 134 -8.57 -6.22 -6.85
CA SER A 134 -9.33 -5.80 -5.67
C SER A 134 -9.61 -4.30 -5.69
N GLN A 135 -10.74 -3.90 -5.11
CA GLN A 135 -11.12 -2.49 -4.97
C GLN A 135 -11.43 -2.17 -3.52
N VAL A 136 -10.76 -1.17 -2.96
CA VAL A 136 -11.00 -0.66 -1.62
C VAL A 136 -11.43 0.79 -1.70
N ASN A 137 -12.65 1.10 -1.31
CA ASN A 137 -13.24 2.45 -1.38
C ASN A 137 -13.74 2.89 0.00
N VAL A 138 -13.00 3.77 0.68
CA VAL A 138 -13.29 4.15 2.07
C VAL A 138 -13.05 5.65 2.31
N ASN A 139 -13.49 6.20 3.45
CA ASN A 139 -13.07 7.54 3.85
C ASN A 139 -11.58 7.58 4.23
N SER A 140 -11.13 6.60 5.01
CA SER A 140 -9.71 6.40 5.36
C SER A 140 -9.44 4.93 5.65
N LEU A 141 -8.22 4.48 5.42
CA LEU A 141 -7.74 3.12 5.64
C LEU A 141 -6.44 3.13 6.44
N ILE A 142 -6.38 2.30 7.47
CA ILE A 142 -5.13 1.88 8.12
C ILE A 142 -5.06 0.36 8.02
N ALA A 143 -4.02 -0.19 7.39
CA ALA A 143 -3.78 -1.64 7.32
C ALA A 143 -2.44 -1.98 7.96
N THR A 144 -2.44 -2.92 8.91
CA THR A 144 -1.29 -3.14 9.79
C THR A 144 -1.29 -4.51 10.45
N PRO A 145 -0.11 -5.07 10.82
CA PRO A 145 -0.02 -6.20 11.72
C PRO A 145 0.04 -5.81 13.19
N SER A 146 0.35 -4.55 13.51
CA SER A 146 0.43 -4.08 14.89
C SER A 146 -0.97 -3.89 15.48
N GLY A 147 -1.21 -4.45 16.66
CA GLY A 147 -2.46 -4.36 17.38
C GLY A 147 -2.59 -3.08 18.21
N ILE A 148 -3.83 -2.83 18.65
CA ILE A 148 -4.24 -1.69 19.47
C ILE A 148 -5.31 -2.18 20.45
N SER A 149 -5.30 -1.68 21.69
CA SER A 149 -6.33 -2.03 22.67
C SER A 149 -7.68 -1.38 22.36
N ASN A 150 -8.78 -2.01 22.80
CA ASN A 150 -10.13 -1.42 22.66
C ASN A 150 -10.20 -0.06 23.36
N ALA A 151 -9.59 0.08 24.54
CA ALA A 151 -9.58 1.34 25.28
C ALA A 151 -8.91 2.49 24.49
N ASN A 152 -7.73 2.25 23.90
CA ASN A 152 -7.05 3.26 23.08
C ASN A 152 -7.89 3.64 21.86
N PHE A 153 -8.33 2.64 21.09
CA PHE A 153 -9.11 2.88 19.87
C PHE A 153 -10.42 3.64 20.14
N MET A 154 -11.17 3.23 21.17
CA MET A 154 -12.44 3.86 21.54
C MET A 154 -12.25 5.27 22.09
N ALA A 155 -11.12 5.56 22.73
CA ALA A 155 -10.74 6.91 23.14
C ALA A 155 -10.18 7.78 21.99
N GLY A 156 -10.13 7.24 20.75
CA GLY A 156 -9.57 7.94 19.60
C GLY A 156 -8.05 8.00 19.55
N LYS A 157 -7.35 7.30 20.47
CA LYS A 157 -5.90 7.24 20.54
C LYS A 157 -5.39 6.13 19.62
N MET A 158 -4.88 6.46 18.44
CA MET A 158 -4.45 5.48 17.43
C MET A 158 -3.01 4.97 17.68
N ARG A 159 -2.79 4.44 18.89
CA ARG A 159 -1.51 3.91 19.35
C ARG A 159 -1.44 2.39 19.10
N PHE A 160 -0.66 1.97 18.10
CA PHE A 160 -0.51 0.56 17.73
C PHE A 160 0.73 -0.02 18.42
N ASP A 161 0.58 -0.34 19.70
CA ASP A 161 1.65 -0.73 20.62
C ASP A 161 1.81 -2.24 20.82
N GLN A 162 0.97 -3.05 20.18
CA GLN A 162 1.05 -4.51 20.26
C GLN A 162 1.78 -5.00 19.00
N PRO A 163 2.98 -5.58 19.10
CA PRO A 163 3.73 -6.01 17.92
C PRO A 163 3.00 -7.14 17.19
N GLY A 164 3.04 -7.10 15.85
CA GLY A 164 2.61 -8.19 14.99
C GLY A 164 3.74 -9.20 14.74
N ASN A 165 3.54 -10.10 13.77
CA ASN A 165 4.61 -10.98 13.30
C ASN A 165 5.74 -10.14 12.64
N PRO A 166 7.02 -10.32 13.01
CA PRO A 166 8.14 -9.61 12.38
C PRO A 166 8.28 -9.84 10.87
N ASN A 167 7.72 -10.93 10.35
CA ASN A 167 7.67 -11.24 8.92
C ASN A 167 6.37 -10.78 8.25
N ALA A 168 5.46 -10.14 8.99
CA ALA A 168 4.21 -9.65 8.43
C ALA A 168 4.46 -8.59 7.36
N ARG A 169 3.55 -8.56 6.39
CA ARG A 169 3.62 -7.68 5.24
C ARG A 169 2.29 -7.00 5.03
N VAL A 170 2.34 -5.80 4.45
CA VAL A 170 1.16 -5.17 3.86
C VAL A 170 1.44 -4.90 2.39
N GLU A 171 0.76 -5.62 1.51
CA GLU A 171 1.02 -5.61 0.07
C GLU A 171 -0.22 -5.14 -0.69
N ASN A 172 -0.08 -4.13 -1.53
CA ASN A 172 -1.12 -3.65 -2.44
C ASN A 172 -0.75 -3.95 -3.89
N ALA A 173 -1.53 -4.81 -4.54
CA ALA A 173 -1.54 -5.04 -5.99
C ALA A 173 -2.89 -4.62 -6.63
N GLY A 174 -3.86 -4.21 -5.81
CA GLY A 174 -5.18 -3.76 -6.23
C GLY A 174 -5.28 -2.25 -6.36
N THR A 175 -6.50 -1.72 -6.20
CA THR A 175 -6.78 -0.29 -6.13
C THR A 175 -7.31 0.08 -4.75
N ILE A 176 -6.65 1.02 -4.09
CA ILE A 176 -7.10 1.64 -2.84
C ILE A 176 -7.45 3.09 -3.13
N THR A 177 -8.71 3.47 -2.93
CA THR A 177 -9.20 4.84 -3.09
C THR A 177 -9.75 5.31 -1.74
N VAL A 178 -9.17 6.39 -1.22
CA VAL A 178 -9.70 7.09 -0.04
C VAL A 178 -10.39 8.37 -0.44
N ALA A 179 -11.39 8.79 0.34
CA ALA A 179 -12.11 10.03 0.11
C ALA A 179 -11.17 11.27 0.17
N GLN A 180 -11.67 12.42 -0.29
CA GLN A 180 -10.90 13.66 -0.23
C GLN A 180 -10.48 13.97 1.20
N LYS A 181 -9.21 14.35 1.39
CA LYS A 181 -8.61 14.58 2.71
C LYS A 181 -8.52 13.32 3.60
N GLY A 182 -8.82 12.15 3.05
CA GLY A 182 -8.67 10.86 3.74
C GLY A 182 -7.22 10.44 3.90
N LEU A 183 -7.00 9.43 4.74
CA LEU A 183 -5.72 8.79 4.98
C LEU A 183 -5.70 7.38 4.40
N ALA A 184 -4.66 7.02 3.65
CA ALA A 184 -4.29 5.63 3.38
C ALA A 184 -2.94 5.34 4.05
N ALA A 185 -2.93 4.57 5.13
CA ALA A 185 -1.72 4.17 5.84
C ALA A 185 -1.54 2.66 5.76
N LEU A 186 -0.47 2.23 5.09
CA LEU A 186 -0.02 0.84 5.06
C LEU A 186 1.25 0.76 5.90
N VAL A 187 1.19 0.01 7.00
CA VAL A 187 2.30 -0.06 7.96
C VAL A 187 2.59 -1.50 8.33
N ALA A 188 3.83 -1.93 8.20
CA ALA A 188 4.27 -3.28 8.55
C ALA A 188 5.79 -3.32 8.58
N PRO A 189 6.40 -4.42 9.09
CA PRO A 189 7.83 -4.65 8.90
C PRO A 189 8.26 -4.55 7.43
N SER A 190 7.39 -4.98 6.50
CA SER A 190 7.56 -4.74 5.06
C SER A 190 6.25 -4.31 4.38
N VAL A 191 6.32 -3.28 3.56
CA VAL A 191 5.20 -2.71 2.80
C VAL A 191 5.54 -2.65 1.32
N ALA A 192 4.63 -3.08 0.46
CA ALA A 192 4.79 -3.00 -0.99
C ALA A 192 3.55 -2.45 -1.68
N ASN A 193 3.73 -1.49 -2.57
CA ASN A 193 2.71 -1.03 -3.50
C ASN A 193 3.13 -1.33 -4.94
N SER A 194 2.42 -2.25 -5.59
CA SER A 194 2.50 -2.55 -7.02
C SER A 194 1.21 -2.18 -7.77
N GLY A 195 0.14 -1.86 -7.03
CA GLY A 195 -1.14 -1.40 -7.54
C GLY A 195 -1.26 0.12 -7.56
N LEU A 196 -2.48 0.60 -7.31
CA LEU A 196 -2.83 2.01 -7.28
C LEU A 196 -3.31 2.42 -5.87
N ILE A 197 -2.82 3.55 -5.37
CA ILE A 197 -3.37 4.24 -4.20
C ILE A 197 -3.79 5.65 -4.63
N GLN A 198 -5.05 6.02 -4.41
CA GLN A 198 -5.61 7.33 -4.71
C GLN A 198 -6.10 8.04 -3.44
N ALA A 199 -5.59 9.25 -3.19
CA ALA A 199 -5.88 10.04 -1.99
C ALA A 199 -5.87 11.54 -2.29
N LYS A 200 -6.79 12.03 -3.14
CA LYS A 200 -6.86 13.45 -3.52
C LYS A 200 -7.01 14.35 -2.28
N LEU A 201 -6.15 15.37 -2.15
CA LEU A 201 -6.04 16.25 -0.97
C LEU A 201 -5.80 15.51 0.36
N GLY A 202 -5.52 14.21 0.31
CA GLY A 202 -5.38 13.33 1.45
C GLY A 202 -3.91 13.03 1.75
N LYS A 203 -3.71 12.03 2.61
CA LYS A 203 -2.38 11.58 3.00
C LYS A 203 -2.21 10.11 2.65
N VAL A 204 -1.07 9.75 2.06
CA VAL A 204 -0.65 8.36 1.87
C VAL A 204 0.62 8.13 2.69
N VAL A 205 0.63 7.06 3.48
CA VAL A 205 1.79 6.65 4.27
C VAL A 205 2.10 5.19 3.97
N LEU A 206 3.31 4.91 3.50
CA LEU A 206 3.87 3.57 3.45
C LEU A 206 5.03 3.50 4.44
N ALA A 207 4.91 2.66 5.47
CA ALA A 207 5.87 2.63 6.56
C ALA A 207 6.42 1.23 6.85
N GLY A 208 7.74 1.08 6.77
CA GLY A 208 8.50 -0.12 7.17
C GLY A 208 8.90 -0.04 8.65
N ALA A 209 8.12 -0.65 9.53
CA ALA A 209 8.25 -0.49 10.99
C ALA A 209 7.74 -1.72 11.76
N ALA A 210 8.33 -2.03 12.91
CA ALA A 210 7.87 -3.13 13.77
C ALA A 210 6.60 -2.76 14.58
N THR A 211 6.56 -1.54 15.10
CA THR A 211 5.39 -0.90 15.71
C THR A 211 5.38 0.57 15.32
N TYR A 212 4.30 1.28 15.62
CA TYR A 212 4.20 2.71 15.35
C TYR A 212 3.12 3.34 16.22
N THR A 213 3.30 4.63 16.48
CA THR A 213 2.24 5.46 17.03
C THR A 213 1.77 6.39 15.93
N LEU A 214 0.48 6.35 15.66
CA LEU A 214 -0.18 7.34 14.84
C LEU A 214 -0.85 8.32 15.79
N ASP A 215 -0.24 9.49 16.00
CA ASP A 215 -0.89 10.56 16.73
C ASP A 215 -1.61 11.48 15.74
N PHE A 216 -2.92 11.56 15.89
CA PHE A 216 -3.72 12.58 15.23
C PHE A 216 -3.79 13.75 16.19
N TYR A 217 -2.88 14.71 16.05
CA TYR A 217 -3.14 16.00 16.65
C TYR A 217 -4.43 16.54 16.00
N GLY A 218 -5.38 16.99 16.82
CA GLY A 218 -6.67 17.50 16.37
C GLY A 218 -6.59 18.74 15.45
N ASP A 219 -5.37 19.17 15.10
CA ASP A 219 -5.02 20.23 14.15
C ASP A 219 -4.71 19.71 12.73
N GLY A 220 -4.81 18.39 12.49
CA GLY A 220 -4.49 17.77 11.20
C GLY A 220 -3.02 17.44 11.00
N LEU A 221 -2.16 17.64 12.01
CA LEU A 221 -0.81 17.12 12.02
C LEU A 221 -0.84 15.63 12.40
N ILE A 222 -0.61 14.76 11.42
CA ILE A 222 -0.39 13.34 11.66
C ILE A 222 1.09 13.18 11.98
N ASN A 223 1.42 12.97 13.26
CA ASN A 223 2.76 12.52 13.64
C ASN A 223 2.80 11.00 13.51
N PHE A 224 3.64 10.54 12.60
CA PHE A 224 3.91 9.12 12.43
C PHE A 224 5.22 8.84 13.16
N ASP A 225 5.10 8.45 14.43
CA ASP A 225 6.27 8.04 15.20
C ASP A 225 6.52 6.56 14.91
N VAL A 226 7.51 6.32 14.05
CA VAL A 226 7.97 4.97 13.74
C VAL A 226 8.54 4.38 15.02
N GLY A 227 8.04 3.22 15.44
CA GLY A 227 8.51 2.52 16.62
C GLY A 227 9.94 1.96 16.45
N PRO A 228 10.34 0.95 17.24
CA PRO A 228 11.70 0.41 17.18
C PRO A 228 12.05 -0.07 15.77
N LYS A 229 13.31 0.15 15.41
CA LYS A 229 13.89 -0.24 14.12
C LYS A 229 13.59 -1.70 13.80
N VAL A 230 13.29 -1.99 12.54
CA VAL A 230 13.22 -3.37 12.05
C VAL A 230 14.61 -3.99 12.21
N ALA A 231 14.72 -5.00 13.07
CA ALA A 231 15.99 -5.62 13.46
C ALA A 231 16.34 -6.88 12.65
N THR A 232 15.34 -7.50 12.02
CA THR A 232 15.49 -8.68 11.18
C THR A 232 14.79 -8.44 9.85
N VAL A 233 15.43 -8.81 8.74
CA VAL A 233 14.86 -8.63 7.40
C VAL A 233 13.65 -9.57 7.23
N PRO A 234 12.44 -9.05 6.95
CA PRO A 234 11.27 -9.88 6.73
C PRO A 234 11.45 -10.86 5.57
N VAL A 235 10.97 -12.10 5.75
CA VAL A 235 11.06 -13.16 4.73
C VAL A 235 9.80 -13.19 3.86
N GLY A 236 10.00 -13.35 2.55
CA GLY A 236 9.00 -13.36 1.48
C GLY A 236 8.14 -14.60 1.50
N PRO A 237 6.98 -14.58 0.80
CA PRO A 237 6.24 -15.79 0.51
C PRO A 237 7.08 -16.85 -0.25
N ASP A 238 8.12 -16.41 -0.95
CA ASP A 238 9.10 -17.24 -1.65
C ASP A 238 10.21 -17.80 -0.73
N GLY A 239 10.15 -17.52 0.58
CA GLY A 239 11.15 -17.94 1.56
C GLY A 239 12.44 -17.12 1.53
N LYS A 240 12.50 -16.01 0.77
CA LYS A 240 13.71 -15.18 0.65
C LYS A 240 13.56 -13.85 1.40
N PRO A 241 14.64 -13.27 1.95
CA PRO A 241 14.58 -11.93 2.52
C PRO A 241 14.04 -10.90 1.52
N VAL A 242 13.24 -9.94 1.98
CA VAL A 242 12.86 -8.81 1.13
C VAL A 242 14.07 -8.03 0.65
N LYS A 243 13.92 -7.41 -0.52
CA LYS A 243 14.93 -6.49 -1.06
C LYS A 243 14.83 -5.08 -0.46
N SER A 244 13.69 -4.73 0.13
CA SER A 244 13.41 -3.42 0.74
C SER A 244 12.28 -3.55 1.76
N LEU A 245 12.29 -2.69 2.78
CA LEU A 245 11.19 -2.61 3.75
C LEU A 245 10.00 -1.83 3.19
N VAL A 246 10.24 -0.83 2.35
CA VAL A 246 9.17 -0.14 1.61
C VAL A 246 9.48 -0.16 0.12
N SER A 247 8.53 -0.68 -0.67
CA SER A 247 8.63 -0.66 -2.13
C SER A 247 7.42 0.00 -2.79
N ASN A 248 7.64 0.87 -3.76
CA ASN A 248 6.60 1.39 -4.64
C ASN A 248 6.97 1.18 -6.11
N THR A 249 6.46 0.09 -6.70
CA THR A 249 6.56 -0.22 -8.14
C THR A 249 5.33 0.23 -8.92
N GLY A 250 4.21 0.45 -8.22
CA GLY A 250 2.94 0.89 -8.78
C GLY A 250 2.81 2.42 -8.84
N THR A 251 1.60 2.91 -8.60
CA THR A 251 1.25 4.33 -8.61
C THR A 251 0.64 4.76 -7.28
N ILE A 252 1.08 5.91 -6.78
CA ILE A 252 0.42 6.65 -5.71
C ILE A 252 0.02 8.01 -6.29
N ASP A 253 -1.26 8.37 -6.23
CA ASP A 253 -1.79 9.65 -6.70
C ASP A 253 -2.57 10.37 -5.59
N ALA A 254 -1.96 11.43 -5.06
CA ALA A 254 -2.47 12.25 -3.98
C ALA A 254 -2.39 13.73 -4.36
N ALA A 255 -3.02 14.13 -5.47
CA ALA A 255 -3.04 15.53 -5.92
C ALA A 255 -3.48 16.51 -4.80
N GLY A 256 -2.64 17.51 -4.52
CA GLY A 256 -2.74 18.45 -3.40
C GLY A 256 -2.66 17.82 -2.01
N GLY A 257 -2.19 16.58 -1.93
CA GLY A 257 -2.04 15.83 -0.70
C GLY A 257 -0.57 15.64 -0.32
N THR A 258 -0.36 14.74 0.64
CA THR A 258 0.98 14.39 1.13
C THR A 258 1.23 12.90 0.95
N VAL A 259 2.40 12.53 0.44
CA VAL A 259 2.87 11.14 0.41
C VAL A 259 4.11 10.99 1.26
N ILE A 260 4.11 10.03 2.17
CA ILE A 260 5.25 9.69 3.02
C ILE A 260 5.62 8.23 2.80
N LEU A 261 6.85 7.98 2.35
CA LEU A 261 7.48 6.67 2.42
C LEU A 261 8.55 6.74 3.50
N THR A 262 8.44 5.93 4.53
CA THR A 262 9.44 5.89 5.59
C THR A 262 9.73 4.49 6.04
N ALA A 263 10.96 4.22 6.42
CA ALA A 263 11.33 2.98 7.05
C ALA A 263 12.55 3.23 7.91
N ASP A 264 12.60 2.58 9.06
CA ASP A 264 13.80 2.60 9.91
C ASP A 264 14.19 1.17 10.25
N ALA A 265 15.38 0.81 9.83
CA ALA A 265 15.99 -0.49 9.99
C ALA A 265 17.28 -0.33 10.78
N VAL A 266 17.68 -1.38 11.50
CA VAL A 266 19.05 -1.45 12.04
C VAL A 266 20.02 -1.28 10.87
N SER A 267 20.93 -0.30 10.97
CA SER A 267 21.84 0.06 9.88
C SER A 267 22.61 -1.16 9.38
N GLY A 268 22.70 -1.31 8.06
CA GLY A 268 23.46 -2.38 7.42
C GLY A 268 22.75 -3.73 7.24
N ILE A 269 21.50 -3.89 7.68
CA ILE A 269 20.76 -5.15 7.44
C ILE A 269 20.20 -5.27 6.01
N LEU A 270 20.01 -4.14 5.33
CA LEU A 270 19.60 -4.05 3.93
C LEU A 270 20.38 -2.93 3.25
N GLU A 271 20.78 -3.15 2.00
CA GLU A 271 21.36 -2.10 1.18
C GLU A 271 20.31 -1.05 0.85
N ASN A 272 19.17 -1.47 0.27
CA ASN A 272 18.05 -0.60 -0.09
C ASN A 272 16.90 -0.77 0.89
N VAL A 273 16.69 0.18 1.80
CA VAL A 273 15.57 0.09 2.75
C VAL A 273 14.28 0.60 2.13
N ILE A 274 14.36 1.67 1.33
CA ILE A 274 13.25 2.16 0.51
C ILE A 274 13.63 2.08 -0.97
N ASP A 275 12.74 1.48 -1.77
CA ASP A 275 12.90 1.37 -3.22
C ASP A 275 11.63 1.85 -3.97
N SER A 276 11.72 2.94 -4.72
CA SER A 276 10.58 3.51 -5.46
C SER A 276 10.86 3.63 -6.96
N PRO A 277 10.78 2.53 -7.74
CA PRO A 277 10.88 2.57 -9.19
C PRO A 277 9.57 3.01 -9.90
N GLY A 278 8.45 3.06 -9.18
CA GLY A 278 7.14 3.46 -9.69
C GLY A 278 6.88 4.97 -9.66
N THR A 279 5.61 5.36 -9.72
CA THR A 279 5.20 6.77 -9.75
C THR A 279 4.57 7.20 -8.43
N ILE A 280 4.97 8.36 -7.93
CA ILE A 280 4.34 9.05 -6.81
C ILE A 280 4.00 10.47 -7.27
N SER A 281 2.71 10.79 -7.30
CA SER A 281 2.18 12.09 -7.70
C SER A 281 1.50 12.76 -6.52
N ALA A 282 1.96 13.95 -6.18
CA ALA A 282 1.27 14.89 -5.30
C ALA A 282 1.30 16.27 -5.96
N ARG A 283 0.74 16.36 -7.17
CA ARG A 283 0.69 17.64 -7.90
C ARG A 283 -0.09 18.70 -7.14
N THR A 284 0.40 19.94 -7.12
CA THR A 284 -0.36 21.08 -6.61
C THR A 284 -1.70 21.17 -7.33
N THR A 285 -2.78 21.43 -6.59
CA THR A 285 -4.13 21.52 -7.14
C THR A 285 -4.97 22.57 -6.42
N THR A 286 -6.12 22.91 -6.97
CA THR A 286 -7.10 23.78 -6.32
C THR A 286 -8.10 22.93 -5.54
N THR A 287 -8.34 23.30 -4.29
CA THR A 287 -9.36 22.66 -3.46
C THR A 287 -10.77 23.02 -3.96
N PRO A 288 -11.81 22.26 -3.59
CA PRO A 288 -13.19 22.65 -3.88
C PRO A 288 -13.57 24.04 -3.34
N ALA A 289 -12.88 24.53 -2.31
CA ALA A 289 -13.08 25.86 -1.73
C ALA A 289 -12.31 26.98 -2.48
N GLY A 290 -11.62 26.67 -3.58
CA GLY A 290 -10.90 27.64 -4.40
C GLY A 290 -9.48 27.98 -3.92
N SER A 291 -9.05 27.48 -2.77
CA SER A 291 -7.68 27.66 -2.29
C SER A 291 -6.69 26.73 -3.01
N VAL A 292 -5.44 27.15 -3.16
CA VAL A 292 -4.37 26.29 -3.68
C VAL A 292 -3.85 25.37 -2.57
N SER A 293 -3.74 24.09 -2.89
CA SER A 293 -3.15 23.08 -2.03
C SER A 293 -1.90 22.52 -2.70
N PHE A 294 -0.75 22.84 -2.12
CA PHE A 294 0.55 22.33 -2.56
C PHE A 294 0.67 20.88 -2.16
N GLY A 295 1.15 20.03 -3.06
CA GLY A 295 1.46 18.67 -2.68
C GLY A 295 2.88 18.50 -2.17
N ASP A 296 3.06 17.46 -1.38
CA ASP A 296 4.29 17.17 -0.66
C ASP A 296 4.60 15.67 -0.76
N ILE A 297 5.85 15.35 -1.10
CA ILE A 297 6.35 13.98 -1.11
C ILE A 297 7.59 13.94 -0.22
N LYS A 298 7.57 13.08 0.80
CA LYS A 298 8.72 12.78 1.65
C LYS A 298 9.08 11.30 1.59
N ILE A 299 10.31 11.00 1.21
CA ILE A 299 10.93 9.69 1.32
C ILE A 299 12.06 9.78 2.34
N ASP A 300 12.00 8.99 3.41
CA ASP A 300 13.02 8.97 4.46
C ASP A 300 13.36 7.53 4.87
N ALA A 301 14.52 7.04 4.44
CA ALA A 301 15.00 5.69 4.74
C ALA A 301 15.62 5.55 6.14
N GLY A 302 15.65 6.62 6.94
CA GLY A 302 16.26 6.59 8.26
C GLY A 302 17.79 6.65 8.22
N GLU A 303 18.40 6.64 9.40
CA GLU A 303 19.85 6.79 9.53
C GLU A 303 20.61 5.53 9.11
N GLY A 304 21.67 5.70 8.33
CA GLY A 304 22.54 4.60 7.90
C GLY A 304 21.99 3.72 6.78
N ASN A 305 20.78 4.00 6.29
CA ASN A 305 20.09 3.19 5.29
C ASN A 305 19.93 3.92 3.94
N GLN A 306 19.79 3.20 2.85
CA GLN A 306 19.62 3.81 1.51
C GLN A 306 18.15 4.03 1.14
N ALA A 307 17.88 5.21 0.56
CA ALA A 307 16.71 5.47 -0.26
C ALA A 307 17.10 5.43 -1.74
N ARG A 308 16.48 4.51 -2.51
CA ARG A 308 16.66 4.41 -3.96
C ARG A 308 15.41 4.89 -4.69
N LEU A 309 15.56 5.91 -5.51
CA LEU A 309 14.52 6.42 -6.40
C LEU A 309 14.86 6.02 -7.84
N GLY A 310 14.00 5.22 -8.46
CA GLY A 310 14.12 4.85 -9.86
C GLY A 310 13.00 5.38 -10.76
N GLY A 311 11.86 5.77 -10.18
CA GLY A 311 10.71 6.22 -10.93
C GLY A 311 10.49 7.73 -10.84
N THR A 312 9.23 8.13 -10.82
CA THR A 312 8.82 9.54 -10.88
C THR A 312 8.27 10.03 -9.53
N LEU A 313 8.79 11.15 -9.04
CA LEU A 313 8.16 11.98 -8.03
C LEU A 313 7.63 13.24 -8.71
N ASP A 314 6.33 13.48 -8.66
CA ASP A 314 5.68 14.60 -9.33
C ASP A 314 4.89 15.45 -8.33
N VAL A 315 5.48 16.58 -7.95
CA VAL A 315 4.85 17.65 -7.17
C VAL A 315 4.62 18.89 -8.01
N SER A 316 4.58 18.77 -9.34
CA SER A 316 4.38 19.91 -10.23
C SER A 316 2.99 20.55 -10.08
N ALA A 317 2.86 21.79 -10.54
CA ALA A 317 1.60 22.46 -10.75
C ALA A 317 1.31 22.60 -12.24
N ARG A 318 0.02 22.59 -12.61
CA ARG A 318 -0.41 22.76 -14.00
C ARG A 318 -1.30 23.98 -14.23
N ALA A 319 -2.04 24.44 -13.22
CA ALA A 319 -2.95 25.55 -13.41
C ALA A 319 -2.21 26.91 -13.36
N PRO A 320 -2.67 27.93 -14.11
CA PRO A 320 -2.15 29.29 -14.01
C PRO A 320 -2.13 29.79 -12.55
N GLY A 321 -1.11 30.59 -12.21
CA GLY A 321 -0.98 31.14 -10.85
C GLY A 321 -0.46 30.15 -9.79
N GLN A 322 -0.26 28.88 -10.12
CA GLN A 322 0.21 27.87 -9.16
C GLN A 322 1.71 27.61 -9.27
N ARG A 323 2.32 27.26 -8.13
CA ARG A 323 3.72 26.86 -8.02
C ARG A 323 3.82 25.36 -7.74
N GLY A 324 4.94 24.76 -8.14
CA GLY A 324 5.27 23.39 -7.73
C GLY A 324 5.32 23.24 -6.20
N GLY A 325 5.04 22.03 -5.73
CA GLY A 325 5.10 21.63 -4.33
C GLY A 325 6.50 21.25 -3.87
N THR A 326 6.59 20.36 -2.89
CA THR A 326 7.86 19.97 -2.25
C THR A 326 8.13 18.48 -2.43
N ALA A 327 9.35 18.12 -2.84
CA ALA A 327 9.82 16.74 -2.85
C ALA A 327 11.10 16.61 -2.01
N VAL A 328 11.10 15.69 -1.05
CA VAL A 328 12.23 15.40 -0.16
C VAL A 328 12.58 13.92 -0.24
N VAL A 329 13.85 13.60 -0.47
CA VAL A 329 14.39 12.24 -0.45
C VAL A 329 15.62 12.21 0.45
N THR A 330 15.54 11.52 1.58
CA THR A 330 16.60 11.44 2.59
C THR A 330 16.85 10.01 3.07
N GLY A 331 17.98 9.81 3.74
CA GLY A 331 18.42 8.54 4.31
C GLY A 331 19.87 8.67 4.78
N GLY A 332 20.50 7.57 5.19
CA GLY A 332 21.95 7.50 5.35
C GLY A 332 22.70 7.57 4.02
N SER A 333 22.11 7.02 2.96
CA SER A 333 22.51 7.27 1.57
C SER A 333 21.30 7.49 0.67
N VAL A 334 21.48 8.23 -0.42
CA VAL A 334 20.42 8.48 -1.41
C VAL A 334 20.95 8.20 -2.80
N ARG A 335 20.19 7.46 -3.61
CA ARG A 335 20.50 7.26 -5.03
C ARG A 335 19.29 7.54 -5.91
N LEU A 336 19.45 8.47 -6.85
CA LEU A 336 18.56 8.65 -7.99
C LEU A 336 19.16 7.92 -9.19
N THR A 337 18.49 6.89 -9.68
CA THR A 337 18.99 6.10 -10.83
C THR A 337 18.76 6.81 -12.16
N GLU A 338 19.32 6.30 -13.25
CA GLU A 338 19.22 6.87 -14.60
C GLU A 338 17.79 7.15 -15.11
N THR A 339 16.79 6.41 -14.61
CA THR A 339 15.37 6.61 -14.97
C THR A 339 14.63 7.58 -14.04
N ALA A 340 15.27 8.03 -12.95
CA ALA A 340 14.62 8.83 -11.91
C ALA A 340 14.20 10.21 -12.43
N ARG A 341 12.98 10.62 -12.11
CA ARG A 341 12.42 11.93 -12.46
C ARG A 341 11.82 12.59 -11.24
N VAL A 342 12.25 13.81 -10.93
CA VAL A 342 11.69 14.63 -9.86
C VAL A 342 11.18 15.93 -10.47
N TYR A 343 9.86 16.08 -10.53
CA TYR A 343 9.20 17.24 -11.12
C TYR A 343 8.54 18.11 -10.05
N ALA A 344 8.98 19.36 -9.97
CA ALA A 344 8.44 20.41 -9.11
C ALA A 344 8.18 21.69 -9.91
N GLN A 345 7.87 21.56 -11.20
CA GLN A 345 7.58 22.68 -12.10
C GLN A 345 6.28 23.39 -11.74
N GLY A 346 6.10 24.65 -12.13
CA GLY A 346 4.81 25.34 -11.99
C GLY A 346 4.67 26.64 -12.79
N PRO A 347 3.46 27.02 -13.27
CA PRO A 347 3.27 28.22 -14.07
C PRO A 347 3.67 29.54 -13.40
N ALA A 348 3.43 29.69 -12.10
CA ALA A 348 3.81 30.87 -11.32
C ALA A 348 5.16 30.71 -10.59
N GLY A 349 5.83 29.57 -10.77
CA GLY A 349 7.14 29.31 -10.19
C GLY A 349 7.41 27.85 -9.89
N GLY A 350 8.69 27.52 -9.82
CA GLY A 350 9.14 26.23 -9.33
C GLY A 350 8.86 25.99 -7.85
N GLY A 351 8.82 24.72 -7.49
CA GLY A 351 8.71 24.21 -6.13
C GLY A 351 10.05 24.00 -5.45
N LYS A 352 10.07 23.13 -4.44
CA LYS A 352 11.26 22.80 -3.65
C LYS A 352 11.63 21.33 -3.85
N VAL A 353 12.91 21.05 -4.04
CA VAL A 353 13.44 19.67 -4.11
C VAL A 353 14.65 19.53 -3.20
N ARG A 354 14.66 18.51 -2.35
CA ARG A 354 15.75 18.22 -1.40
C ARG A 354 16.16 16.76 -1.53
N ILE A 355 17.36 16.52 -2.05
CA ILE A 355 17.89 15.16 -2.26
C ILE A 355 19.12 15.00 -1.38
N GLY A 356 19.07 14.08 -0.43
CA GLY A 356 20.15 13.81 0.50
C GLY A 356 20.35 14.88 1.59
N GLY A 357 19.70 16.04 1.53
CA GLY A 357 19.76 17.02 2.60
C GLY A 357 19.25 18.39 2.19
N GLY A 358 19.37 19.35 3.12
CA GLY A 358 19.02 20.75 2.88
C GLY A 358 20.16 21.57 2.27
N PRO A 359 19.90 22.85 1.93
CA PRO A 359 20.92 23.79 1.50
C PRO A 359 22.08 23.83 2.49
N HIS A 360 23.28 23.54 1.99
CA HIS A 360 24.51 23.48 2.78
C HIS A 360 24.46 22.57 4.02
N GLY A 361 23.51 21.62 4.07
CA GLY A 361 23.34 20.73 5.22
C GLY A 361 22.85 21.40 6.50
N THR A 362 22.37 22.66 6.45
CA THR A 362 21.98 23.41 7.66
C THR A 362 20.49 23.34 7.98
N ASP A 363 19.69 22.76 7.09
CA ASP A 363 18.26 22.61 7.31
C ASP A 363 17.96 21.46 8.27
N THR A 364 17.66 21.79 9.52
CA THR A 364 17.38 20.82 10.58
C THR A 364 16.04 20.08 10.41
N SER A 365 15.19 20.49 9.46
CA SER A 365 13.92 19.81 9.18
C SER A 365 14.08 18.56 8.31
N VAL A 366 15.25 18.38 7.71
CA VAL A 366 15.59 17.23 6.86
C VAL A 366 16.90 16.59 7.32
N ARG A 367 17.00 15.28 7.19
CA ARG A 367 18.25 14.55 7.47
C ARG A 367 19.25 14.80 6.35
N ASN A 368 20.52 14.93 6.71
CA ASN A 368 21.62 14.86 5.75
C ASN A 368 22.10 13.40 5.57
N ALA A 369 22.27 13.00 4.32
CA ALA A 369 22.85 11.73 3.94
C ALA A 369 24.38 11.81 4.04
N GLN A 370 25.02 10.67 4.25
CA GLN A 370 26.47 10.56 4.14
C GLN A 370 26.91 10.45 2.68
N THR A 371 26.09 9.84 1.83
CA THR A 371 26.35 9.76 0.39
C THR A 371 25.10 10.06 -0.43
N THR A 372 25.27 10.85 -1.48
CA THR A 372 24.19 11.17 -2.43
C THR A 372 24.70 10.96 -3.85
N VAL A 373 24.03 10.10 -4.61
CA VAL A 373 24.39 9.75 -5.99
C VAL A 373 23.23 10.06 -6.93
N ILE A 374 23.48 10.93 -7.89
CA ILE A 374 22.56 11.23 -9.00
C ILE A 374 23.16 10.64 -10.27
N ASP A 375 22.62 9.53 -10.75
CA ASP A 375 23.12 8.82 -11.93
C ASP A 375 22.87 9.61 -13.22
N ALA A 376 23.66 9.33 -14.26
CA ALA A 376 23.45 9.89 -15.59
C ALA A 376 22.06 9.50 -16.12
N GLY A 377 21.31 10.47 -16.65
CA GLY A 377 19.93 10.28 -17.12
C GLY A 377 18.84 10.67 -16.12
N ALA A 378 19.17 10.72 -14.81
CA ALA A 378 18.26 11.23 -13.79
C ALA A 378 17.97 12.72 -14.04
N VAL A 379 16.74 13.16 -13.81
CA VAL A 379 16.34 14.56 -13.99
C VAL A 379 15.62 15.11 -12.77
N ILE A 380 16.07 16.28 -12.32
CA ILE A 380 15.41 17.09 -11.30
C ILE A 380 15.01 18.42 -11.95
N ASP A 381 13.72 18.74 -11.98
CA ASP A 381 13.23 19.95 -12.64
C ASP A 381 12.24 20.71 -11.75
N ALA A 382 12.68 21.86 -11.25
CA ALA A 382 11.88 22.84 -10.53
C ALA A 382 11.78 24.15 -11.33
N SER A 383 11.71 24.09 -12.66
CA SER A 383 11.59 25.30 -13.49
C SER A 383 10.17 25.90 -13.43
N ALA A 384 10.09 27.21 -13.59
CA ALA A 384 8.81 27.85 -13.87
C ALA A 384 8.39 27.59 -15.33
N THR A 385 7.09 27.45 -15.57
CA THR A 385 6.55 27.15 -16.92
C THR A 385 5.74 28.30 -17.52
N GLY A 386 5.51 29.38 -16.77
CA GLY A 386 4.75 30.56 -17.21
C GLY A 386 5.48 31.86 -16.92
N ASN A 387 4.89 32.70 -16.06
CA ASN A 387 5.53 33.92 -15.53
C ASN A 387 5.83 33.68 -14.04
N GLY A 388 7.08 33.36 -13.73
CA GLY A 388 7.48 32.96 -12.39
C GLY A 388 8.96 32.60 -12.29
N ASN A 389 9.47 32.59 -11.06
CA ASN A 389 10.87 32.25 -10.80
C ASN A 389 11.07 30.74 -10.76
N GLY A 390 12.25 30.29 -11.16
CA GLY A 390 12.69 28.92 -10.90
C GLY A 390 12.65 28.58 -9.40
N GLY A 391 12.57 27.28 -9.11
CA GLY A 391 12.44 26.73 -7.78
C GLY A 391 13.75 26.68 -7.00
N ASN A 392 13.72 25.96 -5.88
CA ASN A 392 14.88 25.74 -5.01
C ASN A 392 15.19 24.24 -4.97
N ILE A 393 16.36 23.85 -5.47
CA ILE A 393 16.81 22.47 -5.46
C ILE A 393 18.06 22.39 -4.60
N ALA A 394 18.13 21.44 -3.66
CA ALA A 394 19.37 21.11 -2.96
C ALA A 394 19.69 19.64 -3.19
N VAL A 395 20.92 19.35 -3.58
CA VAL A 395 21.51 18.01 -3.58
C VAL A 395 22.67 18.05 -2.58
N TRP A 396 22.56 17.30 -1.50
CA TRP A 396 23.50 17.40 -0.39
C TRP A 396 23.91 16.04 0.17
N SER A 397 25.11 15.99 0.73
CA SER A 397 25.59 14.94 1.62
C SER A 397 26.66 15.51 2.54
N ASP A 398 26.76 15.02 3.77
CA ASP A 398 27.84 15.39 4.69
C ASP A 398 29.19 14.72 4.32
N GLY A 399 29.15 13.63 3.55
CA GLY A 399 30.33 12.92 3.04
C GLY A 399 30.59 13.18 1.55
N SER A 400 30.00 12.37 0.67
CA SER A 400 30.26 12.41 -0.78
C SER A 400 29.00 12.58 -1.63
N THR A 401 29.00 13.61 -2.48
CA THR A 401 27.98 13.82 -3.50
C THR A 401 28.57 13.55 -4.89
N THR A 402 27.96 12.63 -5.63
CA THR A 402 28.24 12.39 -7.06
C THR A 402 27.05 12.83 -7.88
N PHE A 403 27.24 13.74 -8.83
CA PHE A 403 26.18 14.29 -9.66
C PHE A 403 26.51 14.13 -11.15
N ASN A 404 25.79 13.26 -11.84
CA ASN A 404 25.90 13.02 -13.28
C ASN A 404 24.57 13.25 -14.04
N GLY A 405 23.50 13.63 -13.33
CA GLY A 405 22.17 13.86 -13.90
C GLY A 405 21.98 15.24 -14.51
N ALA A 406 20.73 15.61 -14.76
CA ALA A 406 20.34 16.96 -15.18
C ALA A 406 19.50 17.65 -14.09
N ILE A 407 19.75 18.94 -13.91
CA ILE A 407 19.08 19.78 -12.93
C ILE A 407 18.61 21.09 -13.58
N TYR A 408 17.35 21.44 -13.36
CA TYR A 408 16.74 22.64 -13.94
C TYR A 408 15.98 23.45 -12.91
N ALA A 409 16.35 24.72 -12.77
CA ALA A 409 15.63 25.72 -11.99
C ALA A 409 15.47 26.99 -12.84
N LYS A 410 14.91 26.87 -14.04
CA LYS A 410 14.81 28.01 -14.97
C LYS A 410 13.66 28.94 -14.58
N GLY A 411 13.84 30.24 -14.86
CA GLY A 411 12.74 31.19 -14.87
C GLY A 411 11.74 30.88 -15.99
N GLY A 412 10.55 31.45 -15.88
CA GLY A 412 9.46 31.17 -16.82
C GLY A 412 9.71 31.80 -18.20
N PRO A 413 9.20 31.19 -19.28
CA PRO A 413 9.38 31.72 -20.63
C PRO A 413 8.72 33.09 -20.84
N ASN A 414 7.73 33.44 -20.01
CA ASN A 414 7.01 34.72 -20.09
C ASN A 414 7.54 35.75 -19.08
N GLY A 415 8.57 35.42 -18.30
CA GLY A 415 9.13 36.28 -17.26
C GLY A 415 9.49 35.53 -15.98
N GLY A 416 10.42 36.10 -15.22
CA GLY A 416 10.92 35.57 -13.94
C GLY A 416 12.41 35.23 -13.97
N ASN A 417 13.00 35.14 -12.78
CA ASN A 417 14.42 34.82 -12.62
C ASN A 417 14.65 33.31 -12.58
N GLY A 418 15.90 32.90 -12.84
CA GLY A 418 16.37 31.58 -12.44
C GLY A 418 16.16 31.32 -10.95
N GLY A 419 16.02 30.05 -10.61
CA GLY A 419 15.96 29.57 -9.24
C GLY A 419 17.34 29.31 -8.65
N TRP A 420 17.35 28.63 -7.51
CA TRP A 420 18.56 28.27 -6.77
C TRP A 420 18.80 26.77 -6.86
N VAL A 421 20.06 26.40 -7.06
CA VAL A 421 20.59 25.03 -7.09
C VAL A 421 21.79 24.94 -6.18
#